data_AF-A0A836TP42-F1
#
_entry.id   AF-A0A836TP42-F1
#
_cell.length_a   1.000
_cell.length_b   1.000
_cell.length_c   1.000
_cell.angle_alpha   90.00
_cell.angle_beta   90.00
_cell.angle_gamma   90.00
#
_symmetry.space_group_name_H-M   'P 1'
#
loop_
_entity.id
_entity.type
_entity.pdbx_description
1 polymer ?
#
loop_
_entity_poly.entity_id
_entity_poly.type
_entity_poly.pdbx_seq_one_letter_code
_entity_poly.pdbx_strand_id
1 'polypeptide(L)' 'MAENTNSVFEFRGLNHVALVSKDMQRTVDFYTNVLGMKLVKSIDLPAGVGQHFFFDMGNGACLAFFWFTEAQDRIPGVSN' A
#
# COMPACT_ATOMS: atom_id res chain seq x y z
N MET A 1 2.69 -24.22 5.18
CA MET A 1 3.43 -22.98 5.47
C MET A 1 4.74 -23.05 4.70
N ALA A 2 5.16 -22.00 3.99
CA ALA A 2 6.45 -22.02 3.29
C ALA A 2 7.58 -22.02 4.32
N GLU A 3 8.52 -22.95 4.19
CA GLU A 3 9.66 -23.08 5.09
C GLU A 3 10.78 -22.12 4.63
N ASN A 4 11.07 -21.10 5.44
CA ASN A 4 12.09 -20.12 5.10
C ASN A 4 13.48 -20.65 5.45
N THR A 5 14.45 -20.53 4.54
CA THR A 5 15.80 -21.09 4.69
C THR A 5 16.80 -20.16 5.39
N ASN A 6 16.34 -19.03 5.94
CA ASN A 6 17.22 -18.08 6.64
C ASN A 6 17.72 -18.66 7.97
N SER A 7 19.04 -18.79 8.12
CA SER A 7 19.68 -19.39 9.30
C SER A 7 20.02 -18.40 10.42
N VAL A 8 19.85 -17.09 10.21
CA VAL A 8 20.20 -16.04 11.18
C VAL A 8 18.99 -15.57 11.97
N PHE A 9 17.82 -15.49 11.32
CA PHE A 9 16.57 -15.09 11.95
C PHE A 9 15.35 -15.73 11.31
N GLU A 10 14.27 -15.84 12.07
CA GLU A 10 12.97 -16.28 11.57
C GLU A 10 12.33 -15.15 10.75
N PHE A 11 12.22 -15.34 9.44
CA PHE A 11 11.44 -14.44 8.60
C PHE A 11 9.95 -14.78 8.70
N ARG A 12 9.16 -13.81 9.16
CA ARG A 12 7.73 -13.99 9.49
C ARG A 12 6.78 -13.39 8.45
N GLY A 13 7.31 -12.94 7.31
CA GLY A 13 6.55 -12.23 6.28
C GLY A 13 6.81 -10.72 6.27
N LEU A 14 6.02 -10.02 5.46
CA LEU A 14 6.05 -8.55 5.35
C LEU A 14 5.04 -7.93 6.30
N ASN A 15 5.43 -6.85 6.97
CA ASN A 15 4.50 -6.07 7.80
C ASN A 15 3.54 -5.24 6.93
N HIS A 16 4.06 -4.50 5.97
CA HIS A 16 3.26 -3.78 5.00
C HIS A 16 4.03 -3.59 3.70
N VAL A 17 3.28 -3.40 2.61
CA VAL A 17 3.80 -2.95 1.31
C VAL A 17 3.11 -1.65 0.97
N ALA A 18 3.89 -0.61 0.63
CA ALA A 18 3.36 0.67 0.20
C ALA A 18 3.63 0.89 -1.30
N LEU A 19 2.61 1.30 -2.03
CA LEU A 19 2.68 1.64 -3.45
C LEU A 19 2.29 3.11 -3.66
N VAL A 20 2.49 3.64 -4.85
CA VAL A 20 1.97 4.97 -5.22
C VAL A 20 0.76 4.78 -6.14
N SER A 21 -0.33 5.47 -5.83
CA SER A 21 -1.54 5.51 -6.65
C SER A 21 -1.64 6.83 -7.39
N LYS A 22 -2.02 6.77 -8.68
CA LYS A 22 -2.33 7.96 -9.48
C LYS A 22 -3.69 8.56 -9.11
N ASP A 23 -4.66 7.68 -8.84
CA ASP A 23 -6.04 8.04 -8.54
C ASP A 23 -6.47 7.32 -7.25
N MET A 24 -6.68 8.09 -6.20
CA MET A 24 -7.05 7.57 -4.89
C MET A 24 -8.42 6.89 -4.93
N GLN A 25 -9.44 7.54 -5.51
CA GLN A 25 -10.82 7.04 -5.51
C GLN A 25 -10.89 5.70 -6.25
N ARG A 26 -10.33 5.65 -7.46
CA ARG A 26 -10.29 4.40 -8.24
C ARG A 26 -9.55 3.28 -7.52
N THR A 27 -8.50 3.61 -6.78
CA THR A 27 -7.74 2.64 -5.98
C THR A 27 -8.60 2.11 -4.85
N VAL A 28 -9.24 2.99 -4.06
CA VAL A 28 -10.15 2.60 -2.98
C VAL A 28 -11.31 1.74 -3.49
N ASP A 29 -11.92 2.11 -4.60
CA ASP A 29 -13.03 1.36 -5.17
C ASP A 29 -12.62 -0.05 -5.61
N PHE A 30 -11.45 -0.19 -6.24
CA PHE A 30 -10.96 -1.49 -6.64
C PHE A 30 -10.68 -2.39 -5.44
N TYR A 31 -9.87 -1.92 -4.48
CA TYR A 31 -9.48 -2.75 -3.34
C TYR A 31 -10.65 -3.04 -2.40
N THR A 32 -11.59 -2.10 -2.25
CA THR A 32 -12.74 -2.28 -1.34
C THR A 32 -13.90 -3.02 -2.02
N ASN A 33 -14.34 -2.57 -3.20
CA ASN A 33 -15.59 -3.05 -3.79
C ASN A 33 -15.38 -4.25 -4.73
N VAL A 34 -14.22 -4.36 -5.37
CA VAL A 34 -13.91 -5.51 -6.24
C VAL A 34 -13.25 -6.63 -5.45
N LEU A 35 -12.25 -6.31 -4.62
CA LEU A 35 -11.50 -7.30 -3.85
C LEU A 35 -12.02 -7.54 -2.43
N GLY A 36 -12.92 -6.70 -1.92
CA GLY A 36 -13.50 -6.86 -0.59
C GLY A 36 -12.57 -6.51 0.57
N MET A 37 -11.43 -5.87 0.31
CA MET A 37 -10.49 -5.48 1.36
C MET A 37 -11.03 -4.31 2.18
N LYS A 38 -10.72 -4.31 3.48
CA LYS A 38 -11.16 -3.24 4.37
C LYS A 38 -10.15 -2.10 4.38
N LEU A 39 -10.57 -0.88 4.08
CA LEU A 39 -9.80 0.33 4.38
C LEU A 39 -9.74 0.52 5.90
N VAL A 40 -8.57 0.34 6.51
CA VAL A 40 -8.40 0.33 7.97
C VAL A 40 -7.81 1.62 8.54
N LYS A 41 -7.10 2.40 7.73
CA LYS A 41 -6.50 3.66 8.16
C LYS A 41 -6.28 4.58 6.97
N SER A 42 -6.42 5.89 7.19
CA SER A 42 -5.91 6.94 6.29
C SER A 42 -5.23 8.02 7.14
N ILE A 43 -4.15 8.58 6.61
CA ILE A 43 -3.35 9.61 7.27
C ILE A 43 -3.08 10.71 6.23
N ASP A 44 -3.37 11.95 6.59
CA ASP A 44 -2.99 13.10 5.77
C ASP A 44 -1.46 13.28 5.81
N LEU A 45 -0.86 13.47 4.65
CA LEU A 45 0.54 13.83 4.57
C LEU A 45 0.73 15.29 5.00
N PRO A 46 1.88 15.63 5.63
CA PRO A 46 2.18 17.00 6.02
C PRO A 46 2.05 17.99 4.86
N ALA A 47 1.70 19.23 5.18
CA ALA A 47 1.50 20.30 4.20
C ALA A 47 0.41 20.02 3.13
N GLY A 48 -0.46 19.03 3.35
CA GLY A 48 -1.58 18.74 2.45
C GLY A 48 -1.16 18.19 1.09
N VAL A 49 0.06 17.64 0.99
CA VAL A 49 0.61 17.15 -0.28
C VAL A 49 0.01 15.81 -0.74
N GLY A 50 -0.88 15.22 0.06
CA GLY A 50 -1.49 13.94 -0.26
C GLY A 50 -1.98 13.17 0.96
N GLN A 51 -2.24 11.88 0.76
CA GLN A 51 -2.69 10.95 1.79
C GLN A 51 -1.96 9.61 1.70
N HIS A 52 -1.78 8.98 2.86
CA HIS A 52 -1.31 7.62 2.99
C HIS A 52 -2.41 6.74 3.60
N PHE A 53 -2.90 5.77 2.84
CA PHE A 53 -4.08 4.98 3.19
C PHE A 53 -3.81 3.47 3.10
N PHE A 54 -4.46 2.69 3.96
CA PHE A 54 -4.10 1.31 4.28
C PHE A 54 -5.30 0.38 4.20
N PHE A 55 -5.14 -0.73 3.49
CA PHE A 55 -6.08 -1.84 3.42
C PHE A 55 -5.57 -3.04 4.21
N ASP A 56 -6.49 -3.75 4.87
CA ASP A 56 -6.21 -5.03 5.52
C ASP A 56 -5.95 -6.12 4.49
N MET A 57 -4.76 -6.73 4.53
CA MET A 57 -4.36 -7.84 3.65
C MET A 57 -4.42 -9.20 4.37
N GLY A 58 -4.93 -9.22 5.60
CA GLY A 58 -4.98 -10.39 6.46
C GLY A 58 -3.68 -10.64 7.21
N ASN A 59 -3.74 -11.50 8.23
CA ASN A 59 -2.59 -11.89 9.07
C ASN A 59 -1.83 -10.70 9.69
N GLY A 60 -2.52 -9.58 9.93
CA GLY A 60 -1.93 -8.35 10.48
C GLY A 60 -1.04 -7.58 9.49
N ALA A 61 -1.00 -7.98 8.22
CA ALA A 61 -0.27 -7.28 7.18
C ALA A 61 -1.15 -6.24 6.47
N CYS A 62 -0.54 -5.16 6.00
CA CYS A 62 -1.26 -4.10 5.29
C CYS A 62 -0.76 -3.91 3.85
N LEU A 63 -1.69 -3.64 2.95
CA LEU A 63 -1.38 -3.02 1.66
C LEU A 63 -1.68 -1.53 1.77
N ALA A 64 -0.70 -0.68 1.51
CA ALA A 64 -0.83 0.76 1.64
C ALA A 64 -0.57 1.47 0.31
N PHE A 65 -1.13 2.66 0.19
CA PHE A 65 -0.90 3.54 -0.94
C PHE A 65 -0.55 4.94 -0.46
N PHE A 66 0.41 5.55 -1.13
CA PHE A 66 0.54 7.00 -1.18
C PHE A 66 -0.25 7.53 -2.36
N TRP A 67 -0.97 8.62 -2.13
CA TRP A 67 -1.52 9.45 -3.18
C TRP A 67 -0.99 10.86 -2.96
N PHE A 68 -0.48 11.50 -4.00
CA PHE A 68 0.02 12.86 -3.93
C PHE A 68 -0.80 13.75 -4.86
N THR A 69 -1.09 14.97 -4.41
CA THR A 69 -1.87 15.96 -5.18
C THR A 69 -1.17 16.38 -6.47
N GLU A 70 0.17 16.41 -6.45
CA GLU A 70 1.03 16.84 -7.57
C GLU A 70 1.95 15.72 -8.07
N ALA A 71 1.51 14.46 -7.98
CA ALA A 71 2.30 13.33 -8.49
C ALA A 71 2.63 13.50 -9.99
N GLN A 72 3.91 13.32 -10.34
CA GLN A 72 4.32 13.22 -11.74
C GLN A 72 3.76 11.93 -12.36
N ASP A 73 3.48 11.99 -13.66
CA ASP A 73 3.07 10.80 -14.41
C ASP A 73 4.15 9.72 -14.35
N ARG A 74 3.70 8.46 -14.32
CA ARG A 74 4.58 7.30 -14.34
C ARG A 74 5.39 7.29 -15.64
N ILE A 75 6.72 7.25 -15.51
CA ILE A 75 7.63 7.00 -16.64
C ILE A 75 7.96 5.49 -16.66
N PRO A 76 7.59 4.74 -17.71
CA PRO A 76 7.91 3.31 -17.79
C PRO A 76 9.42 3.05 -17.65
N GLY A 77 9.79 2.13 -16.76
CA GLY A 77 11.19 1.77 -16.50
C GLY A 77 11.92 2.68 -15.53
N VAL A 78 11.29 3.73 -15.02
CA VAL A 78 11.82 4.61 -13.97
C VAL A 78 10.92 4.50 -12.74
N SER A 79 11.50 4.21 -11.57
CA SER A 79 10.78 4.33 -10.31
C SER A 79 10.69 5.81 -9.92
N ASN A 80 9.48 6.29 -9.70
CA ASN A 80 9.24 7.62 -9.11
C ASN A 80 9.48 7.58 -7.60
#